data_AF-A0AAE4FS82-F1
#
_entry.id   AF-A0AAE4FS82-F1
#
_cell.length_a   1.000
_cell.length_b   1.000
_cell.length_c   1.000
_cell.angle_alpha   90.00
_cell.angle_beta   90.00
_cell.angle_gamma   90.00
#
_symmetry.space_group_name_H-M   'P 1'
#
loop_
_entity.id
_entity.type
_entity.pdbx_description
1 polymer ?
#
loop_
_entity_poly.entity_id
_entity_poly.type
_entity_poly.pdbx_seq_one_letter_code
_entity_poly.pdbx_strand_id
1 'polypeptide(L)'
;MKQPDILRITRKAASLKEKRAKEQAENPESPAITPSPALSREVLPPEPFAPLPQKDQNTEQLESREWWSQRWVDVLESFGWRRRMERARNYVREGRVLNLEFNKNQVFAQVQGTAPAPYNVELSLDPFTEEQWQFVIEAMADQALFAAKLLAGEMPHNIESAFISSGLSLFPFSKFDIHSHCDCPDPVNPCKHIGAVYYLLGEHFGRDPFILFQLRGKSKAAITQQLRQLRSSEEPTGQLPQPPISEAKPLYSPPEIGRFWDYTASLDATLMNPESRDGSEQILSLLGPIPLTTSGSSSYSLQTIQGTMNSVERIYQALRDYVINLETEADAK
;
A
#
# COMPACT_ATOMS: atom_id res chain seq x y z
N MET A 1 -24.66 -39.06 -25.43
CA MET A 1 -23.20 -38.83 -25.49
C MET A 1 -22.87 -38.17 -26.82
N LYS A 2 -22.63 -36.84 -26.81
CA LYS A 2 -22.17 -36.08 -27.97
C LYS A 2 -20.78 -35.52 -27.63
N GLN A 3 -19.77 -35.88 -28.42
CA GLN A 3 -18.40 -35.37 -28.33
C GLN A 3 -18.36 -33.88 -28.69
N PRO A 4 -17.62 -33.03 -27.95
CA PRO A 4 -17.52 -31.60 -28.27
C PRO A 4 -16.34 -31.25 -29.21
N ASP A 5 -16.68 -30.44 -30.21
CA ASP A 5 -16.00 -29.35 -30.96
C ASP A 5 -14.49 -29.03 -30.87
N ILE A 6 -13.60 -29.92 -30.44
CA ILE A 6 -12.15 -29.63 -30.40
C ILE A 6 -11.48 -29.73 -31.80
N LEU A 7 -12.09 -30.45 -32.74
CA LEU A 7 -11.50 -30.72 -34.07
C LEU A 7 -11.76 -29.63 -35.13
N ARG A 8 -12.63 -28.63 -34.86
CA ARG A 8 -12.94 -27.55 -35.82
C ARG A 8 -12.00 -26.35 -35.71
N ILE A 9 -11.40 -26.12 -34.54
CA ILE A 9 -10.53 -24.96 -34.30
C ILE A 9 -9.15 -25.16 -34.92
N THR A 10 -8.65 -26.40 -34.96
CA THR A 10 -7.30 -26.73 -35.46
C THR A 10 -7.14 -26.60 -36.98
N ARG A 11 -8.22 -26.78 -37.76
CA ARG A 11 -8.18 -26.58 -39.22
C ARG A 11 -8.19 -25.11 -39.64
N LYS A 12 -8.82 -24.22 -38.85
CA LYS A 12 -8.92 -22.79 -39.17
C LYS A 12 -7.58 -22.06 -38.94
N ALA A 13 -6.79 -22.51 -37.96
CA ALA A 13 -5.46 -21.98 -37.67
C ALA A 13 -4.40 -22.33 -38.74
N ALA A 14 -4.49 -23.51 -39.36
CA ALA A 14 -3.56 -23.91 -40.43
C ALA A 14 -3.78 -23.09 -41.73
N SER A 15 -5.03 -22.81 -42.09
CA SER A 15 -5.38 -22.07 -43.32
C SER A 15 -4.99 -20.58 -43.28
N LEU A 16 -4.96 -19.95 -42.10
CA LEU A 16 -4.50 -18.56 -41.92
C LEU A 16 -2.98 -18.43 -42.00
N LYS A 17 -2.24 -19.50 -41.66
CA LYS A 17 -0.77 -19.53 -41.70
C LYS A 17 -0.26 -19.64 -43.15
N GLU A 18 -0.95 -20.38 -44.01
CA GLU A 18 -0.64 -20.45 -45.45
C GLU A 18 -0.98 -19.14 -46.21
N LYS A 19 -2.06 -18.44 -45.83
CA LYS A 19 -2.40 -17.15 -46.45
C LYS A 19 -1.37 -16.05 -46.16
N ARG A 20 -0.88 -15.95 -44.92
CA ARG A 20 0.18 -14.98 -44.55
C ARG A 20 1.54 -15.28 -45.19
N ALA A 21 1.87 -16.56 -45.41
CA ALA A 21 3.10 -16.95 -46.07
C ALA A 21 3.11 -16.61 -47.57
N LYS A 22 1.93 -16.53 -48.21
CA LYS A 22 1.80 -16.12 -49.62
C LYS A 22 1.87 -14.61 -49.82
N GLU A 23 1.32 -13.81 -48.90
CA GLU A 23 1.38 -12.33 -48.98
C GLU A 23 2.79 -11.76 -48.76
N GLN A 24 3.67 -12.46 -48.03
CA GLN A 24 5.05 -11.99 -47.78
C GLN A 24 6.03 -12.28 -48.93
N ALA A 25 5.64 -13.05 -49.94
CA ALA A 25 6.49 -13.39 -51.09
C ALA A 25 6.36 -12.38 -52.26
N GLU A 26 5.44 -11.41 -52.18
CA GLU A 26 4.98 -10.66 -53.36
C GLU A 26 5.30 -9.15 -53.35
N ASN A 27 6.18 -8.66 -52.47
CA ASN A 27 6.55 -7.24 -52.46
C ASN A 27 8.07 -7.00 -52.19
N PRO A 28 8.91 -6.84 -53.21
CA PRO A 28 10.28 -6.37 -53.05
C PRO A 28 10.32 -4.82 -53.12
N GLU A 29 11.30 -4.24 -52.42
CA GLU A 29 11.72 -2.83 -52.46
C GLU A 29 11.09 -1.85 -51.44
N SER A 30 11.89 -1.52 -50.42
CA SER A 30 12.02 -0.13 -49.95
C SER A 30 13.39 0.11 -49.32
N PRO A 31 13.93 1.34 -49.41
CA PRO A 31 15.35 1.59 -49.59
C PRO A 31 16.15 1.73 -48.29
N ALA A 32 17.46 1.56 -48.43
CA ALA A 32 18.47 1.72 -47.41
C ALA A 32 18.40 3.09 -46.72
N ILE A 33 18.21 3.08 -45.40
CA ILE A 33 18.43 4.23 -44.53
C ILE A 33 19.81 4.05 -43.90
N THR A 34 20.70 4.98 -44.23
CA THR A 34 22.06 5.10 -43.70
C THR A 34 22.04 5.34 -42.19
N PRO A 35 23.00 4.78 -41.43
CA PRO A 35 23.11 5.05 -39.99
C PRO A 35 23.60 6.48 -39.75
N SER A 36 22.83 7.26 -38.99
CA SER A 36 23.27 8.56 -38.46
C SER A 36 24.35 8.38 -37.38
N PRO A 37 25.30 9.34 -37.26
CA PRO A 37 26.50 9.16 -36.46
C PRO A 37 26.22 9.29 -34.95
N ALA A 38 27.01 8.55 -34.18
CA ALA A 38 26.99 8.48 -32.74
C ALA A 38 27.20 9.85 -32.08
N LEU A 39 26.26 10.24 -31.22
CA LEU A 39 26.47 11.26 -30.20
C LEU A 39 26.76 10.56 -28.87
N SER A 40 28.03 10.63 -28.47
CA SER A 40 28.54 10.22 -27.17
C SER A 40 27.75 10.90 -26.06
N ARG A 41 26.94 10.11 -25.35
CA ARG A 41 26.30 10.54 -24.10
C ARG A 41 27.17 9.99 -22.98
N GLU A 42 27.85 10.86 -22.26
CA GLU A 42 28.59 10.49 -21.05
C GLU A 42 27.64 9.71 -20.11
N VAL A 43 27.94 8.43 -19.93
CA VAL A 43 27.24 7.55 -19.00
C VAL A 43 27.80 7.87 -17.61
N LEU A 44 27.01 8.58 -16.80
CA LEU A 44 27.28 8.69 -15.37
C LEU A 44 27.31 7.28 -14.76
N PRO A 45 28.31 6.96 -13.91
CA PRO A 45 28.37 5.66 -13.26
C PRO A 45 27.14 5.46 -12.36
N PRO A 46 26.57 4.24 -12.30
CA PRO A 46 25.45 3.94 -11.41
C PRO A 46 25.87 4.14 -9.95
N GLU A 47 25.03 4.82 -9.18
CA GLU A 47 25.19 5.00 -7.74
C GLU A 47 25.36 3.63 -7.05
N PRO A 48 26.36 3.44 -6.18
CA PRO A 48 26.56 2.18 -5.47
C PRO A 48 25.38 1.89 -4.54
N PHE A 49 24.95 0.62 -4.52
CA PHE A 49 23.86 0.12 -3.70
C PHE A 49 24.04 0.51 -2.21
N ALA A 50 23.06 1.22 -1.67
CA ALA A 50 23.07 1.60 -0.27
C ALA A 50 23.05 0.35 0.64
N PRO A 51 23.92 0.28 1.67
CA PRO A 51 23.96 -0.85 2.59
C PRO A 51 22.65 -0.96 3.39
N LEU A 52 22.37 -2.18 3.85
CA LEU A 52 21.13 -2.54 4.53
C LEU A 52 20.88 -1.64 5.76
N PRO A 53 19.64 -1.15 5.96
CA PRO A 53 19.29 -0.34 7.13
C PRO A 53 19.46 -1.16 8.41
N GLN A 54 20.04 -0.53 9.44
CA GLN A 54 20.21 -1.14 10.76
C GLN A 54 18.88 -1.22 11.51
N LYS A 55 18.79 -2.27 12.33
CA LYS A 55 17.57 -2.85 12.90
C LYS A 55 17.00 -1.99 14.02
N ASP A 56 16.08 -1.07 13.69
CA ASP A 56 15.30 -0.33 14.70
C ASP A 56 13.78 -0.32 14.40
N GLN A 57 13.02 -0.74 15.42
CA GLN A 57 11.61 -0.48 15.78
C GLN A 57 10.42 -0.81 14.86
N ASN A 58 10.52 -1.71 13.88
CA ASN A 58 9.32 -2.20 13.21
C ASN A 58 9.37 -3.70 12.86
N THR A 59 9.39 -4.56 13.87
CA THR A 59 9.56 -6.01 13.71
C THR A 59 8.47 -6.63 12.82
N GLU A 60 7.21 -6.23 12.96
CA GLU A 60 6.10 -6.76 12.13
C GLU A 60 6.19 -6.30 10.66
N GLN A 61 6.64 -5.06 10.41
CA GLN A 61 6.91 -4.59 9.04
C GLN A 61 8.22 -5.15 8.47
N LEU A 62 9.21 -5.49 9.29
CA LEU A 62 10.43 -6.18 8.85
C LEU A 62 10.11 -7.64 8.50
N GLU A 63 9.35 -8.33 9.34
CA GLU A 63 8.81 -9.66 9.08
C GLU A 63 7.91 -9.67 7.83
N SER A 64 7.12 -8.59 7.63
CA SER A 64 6.32 -8.41 6.41
C SER A 64 7.17 -8.32 5.16
N ARG A 65 8.28 -7.59 5.23
CA ARG A 65 9.23 -7.42 4.13
C ARG A 65 10.00 -8.69 3.88
N GLU A 66 10.37 -9.41 4.93
CA GLU A 66 11.12 -10.66 4.84
C GLU A 66 10.30 -11.81 4.24
N TRP A 67 8.99 -11.91 4.48
CA TRP A 67 8.23 -13.07 3.99
C TRP A 67 8.10 -13.11 2.47
N TRP A 68 7.97 -11.97 1.76
CA TRP A 68 7.91 -11.96 0.29
C TRP A 68 9.21 -12.48 -0.31
N SER A 69 10.32 -12.01 0.24
CA SER A 69 11.66 -12.45 -0.12
C SER A 69 11.81 -13.95 0.11
N GLN A 70 11.38 -14.44 1.28
CA GLN A 70 11.44 -15.85 1.62
C GLN A 70 10.55 -16.69 0.70
N ARG A 71 9.30 -16.26 0.48
CA ARG A 71 8.33 -16.94 -0.38
C ARG A 71 8.85 -17.08 -1.81
N TRP A 72 9.47 -16.04 -2.34
CA TRP A 72 10.11 -16.07 -3.66
C TRP A 72 11.25 -17.10 -3.71
N VAL A 73 12.15 -17.10 -2.72
CA VAL A 73 13.24 -18.07 -2.64
C VAL A 73 12.70 -19.50 -2.51
N ASP A 74 11.66 -19.71 -1.69
CA ASP A 74 11.04 -21.02 -1.52
C ASP A 74 10.44 -21.54 -2.83
N VAL A 75 9.79 -20.67 -3.61
CA VAL A 75 9.27 -21.01 -4.95
C VAL A 75 10.41 -21.43 -5.88
N LEU A 76 11.50 -20.68 -5.94
CA LEU A 76 12.66 -21.03 -6.77
C LEU A 76 13.33 -22.34 -6.33
N GLU A 77 13.44 -22.58 -5.03
CA GLU A 77 14.00 -23.81 -4.50
C GLU A 77 13.09 -25.03 -4.75
N SER A 78 11.76 -24.82 -4.79
CA SER A 78 10.78 -25.86 -5.12
C SER A 78 10.95 -26.41 -6.55
N PHE A 79 11.52 -25.62 -7.47
CA PHE A 79 11.84 -26.05 -8.83
C PHE A 79 13.07 -26.97 -8.91
N GLY A 80 13.70 -27.29 -7.78
CA GLY A 80 14.88 -28.14 -7.70
C GLY A 80 16.16 -27.42 -8.12
N TRP A 81 16.18 -26.09 -8.06
CA TRP A 81 17.35 -25.28 -8.40
C TRP A 81 18.30 -25.03 -7.24
N ARG A 82 17.97 -25.48 -6.02
CA ARG A 82 18.76 -25.25 -4.79
C ARG A 82 20.27 -25.49 -4.95
N ARG A 83 20.66 -26.67 -5.48
CA ARG A 83 22.08 -27.02 -5.71
C ARG A 83 22.72 -26.20 -6.84
N ARG A 84 21.94 -25.83 -7.86
CA ARG A 84 22.43 -25.05 -9.01
C ARG A 84 22.67 -23.58 -8.64
N MET A 85 21.89 -23.06 -7.69
CA MET A 85 21.90 -21.67 -7.25
C MET A 85 22.91 -21.37 -6.13
N GLU A 86 23.65 -22.36 -5.62
CA GLU A 86 24.64 -22.14 -4.58
C GLU A 86 25.72 -21.12 -4.99
N ARG A 87 26.26 -21.25 -6.22
CA ARG A 87 27.22 -20.29 -6.77
C ARG A 87 26.62 -18.90 -6.99
N ALA A 88 25.32 -18.83 -7.29
CA ALA A 88 24.63 -17.56 -7.48
C ALA A 88 24.56 -16.75 -6.17
N ARG A 89 24.40 -17.40 -5.01
CA ARG A 89 24.42 -16.72 -3.70
C ARG A 89 25.75 -15.98 -3.47
N ASN A 90 26.87 -16.60 -3.86
CA ASN A 90 28.18 -15.97 -3.74
C ASN A 90 28.31 -14.74 -4.65
N TYR A 91 27.79 -14.81 -5.88
CA TYR A 91 27.79 -13.66 -6.80
C TYR A 91 27.02 -12.46 -6.24
N VAL A 92 25.87 -12.67 -5.60
CA VAL A 92 25.12 -11.59 -4.96
C VAL A 92 25.89 -11.01 -3.77
N ARG A 93 26.44 -11.88 -2.90
CA ARG A 93 27.23 -11.44 -1.73
C ARG A 93 28.49 -10.66 -2.11
N GLU A 94 29.10 -11.01 -3.23
CA GLU A 94 30.27 -10.32 -3.77
C GLU A 94 29.91 -9.03 -4.54
N GLY A 95 28.63 -8.65 -4.62
CA GLY A 95 28.20 -7.44 -5.31
C GLY A 95 28.41 -7.48 -6.82
N ARG A 96 28.36 -8.67 -7.44
CA ARG A 96 28.63 -8.83 -8.88
C ARG A 96 27.47 -8.43 -9.78
N VAL A 97 26.28 -8.18 -9.24
CA VAL A 97 25.18 -7.61 -10.01
C VAL A 97 25.37 -6.10 -10.01
N LEU A 98 25.75 -5.55 -11.16
CA LEU A 98 26.15 -4.15 -11.31
C LEU A 98 24.94 -3.21 -11.40
N ASN A 99 23.89 -3.66 -12.08
CA ASN A 99 22.67 -2.90 -12.29
C ASN A 99 21.47 -3.85 -12.39
N LEU A 100 20.31 -3.37 -11.95
CA LEU A 100 19.03 -4.05 -12.07
C LEU A 100 17.92 -3.01 -12.32
N GLU A 101 17.35 -3.06 -13.52
CA GLU A 101 16.35 -2.13 -14.02
C GLU A 101 15.02 -2.84 -14.26
N PHE A 102 13.93 -2.19 -13.88
CA PHE A 102 12.57 -2.69 -14.09
C PHE A 102 11.90 -1.92 -15.22
N ASN A 103 11.51 -2.61 -16.28
CA ASN A 103 10.77 -2.05 -17.39
C ASN A 103 9.46 -2.82 -17.59
N LYS A 104 8.34 -2.23 -17.16
CA LYS A 104 7.02 -2.87 -17.17
C LYS A 104 7.12 -4.27 -16.52
N ASN A 105 6.82 -5.34 -17.25
CA ASN A 105 6.85 -6.73 -16.76
C ASN A 105 8.20 -7.44 -16.96
N GLN A 106 9.25 -6.70 -17.35
CA GLN A 106 10.59 -7.23 -17.62
C GLN A 106 11.61 -6.62 -16.65
N VAL A 107 12.63 -7.40 -16.34
CA VAL A 107 13.79 -7.02 -15.55
C VAL A 107 15.02 -7.19 -16.42
N PHE A 108 15.81 -6.12 -16.50
CA PHE A 108 17.11 -6.11 -17.17
C PHE A 108 18.19 -5.97 -16.11
N ALA A 109 19.22 -6.79 -16.17
CA ALA A 109 20.33 -6.71 -15.23
C ALA A 109 21.67 -6.92 -15.93
N GLN A 110 22.71 -6.30 -15.38
CA GLN A 110 24.09 -6.52 -15.79
C GLN A 110 24.84 -7.23 -14.68
N VAL A 111 25.44 -8.38 -14.99
CA VAL A 111 26.15 -9.21 -14.02
C VAL A 111 27.60 -9.38 -14.41
N GLN A 112 28.51 -8.93 -13.55
CA GLN A 112 29.94 -9.11 -13.72
C GLN A 112 30.30 -10.59 -13.60
N GLY A 113 30.74 -11.16 -14.71
CA GLY A 113 31.26 -12.52 -14.78
C GLY A 113 32.78 -12.57 -14.68
N THR A 114 33.34 -13.64 -15.23
CA THR A 114 34.80 -13.78 -15.44
C THR A 114 35.29 -13.02 -16.67
N ALA A 115 34.40 -12.68 -17.59
CA ALA A 115 34.74 -11.90 -18.78
C ALA A 115 34.96 -10.43 -18.42
N PRO A 116 35.75 -9.67 -19.21
CA PRO A 116 35.95 -8.23 -18.97
C PRO A 116 34.66 -7.42 -19.08
N ALA A 117 33.77 -7.78 -20.02
CA ALA A 117 32.45 -7.19 -20.16
C ALA A 117 31.42 -7.92 -19.28
N PRO A 118 30.49 -7.19 -18.64
CA PRO A 118 29.40 -7.81 -17.89
C PRO A 118 28.40 -8.50 -18.83
N TYR A 119 27.75 -9.53 -18.32
CA TYR A 119 26.70 -10.28 -19.04
C TYR A 119 25.34 -9.60 -18.85
N ASN A 120 24.55 -9.56 -19.91
CA ASN A 120 23.18 -9.10 -19.87
C ASN A 120 22.26 -10.25 -19.46
N VAL A 121 21.38 -9.96 -18.51
CA VAL A 121 20.36 -10.89 -18.02
C VAL A 121 19.00 -10.24 -18.21
N GLU A 122 18.10 -10.96 -18.87
CA GLU A 122 16.71 -10.57 -19.05
C GLU A 122 15.82 -11.56 -18.30
N LEU A 123 14.78 -11.06 -17.64
CA LEU A 123 13.84 -11.86 -16.88
C LEU A 123 12.44 -11.29 -17.01
N SER A 124 11.45 -12.16 -17.22
CA SER A 124 10.04 -11.79 -17.23
C SER A 124 9.17 -12.90 -16.66
N LEU A 125 8.06 -12.52 -16.06
CA LEU A 125 6.99 -13.44 -15.69
C LEU A 125 5.85 -13.34 -16.71
N ASP A 126 5.07 -14.41 -16.84
CA ASP A 126 3.84 -14.37 -17.62
C ASP A 126 2.87 -13.32 -17.02
N PRO A 127 2.52 -12.28 -17.79
CA PRO A 127 1.60 -11.25 -17.33
C PRO A 127 0.18 -11.81 -17.30
N PHE A 128 -0.64 -11.28 -16.39
CA PHE A 128 -2.07 -11.57 -16.43
C PHE A 128 -2.76 -10.73 -17.50
N THR A 129 -3.87 -11.25 -18.04
CA THR A 129 -4.72 -10.49 -18.95
C THR A 129 -5.45 -9.38 -18.19
N GLU A 130 -6.03 -8.41 -18.91
CA GLU A 130 -6.78 -7.32 -18.29
C GLU A 130 -8.01 -7.87 -17.54
N GLU A 131 -8.68 -8.89 -18.08
CA GLU A 131 -9.82 -9.54 -17.45
C GLU A 131 -9.42 -10.25 -16.16
N GLN A 132 -8.28 -10.94 -16.16
CA GLN A 132 -7.74 -11.58 -14.96
C GLN A 132 -7.43 -10.56 -13.88
N TRP A 133 -6.80 -9.43 -14.23
CA TRP A 133 -6.55 -8.36 -13.28
C TRP A 133 -7.83 -7.73 -12.74
N GLN A 134 -8.86 -7.57 -13.57
CA GLN A 134 -10.16 -7.07 -13.13
C GLN A 134 -10.76 -7.95 -12.03
N PHE A 135 -10.78 -9.28 -12.20
CA PHE A 135 -11.27 -10.21 -11.17
C PHE A 135 -10.49 -10.14 -9.86
N VAL A 136 -9.17 -9.99 -9.92
CA VAL A 136 -8.35 -9.88 -8.71
C VAL A 136 -8.61 -8.53 -8.01
N ILE A 137 -8.76 -7.44 -8.77
CA ILE A 137 -9.01 -6.11 -8.21
C ILE A 137 -10.39 -6.04 -7.56
N GLU A 138 -11.40 -6.68 -8.14
CA GLU A 138 -12.72 -6.85 -7.52
C GLU A 138 -12.59 -7.63 -6.20
N ALA A 139 -11.90 -8.78 -6.19
CA ALA A 139 -11.66 -9.54 -4.97
C ALA A 139 -10.86 -8.77 -3.90
N MET A 140 -9.97 -7.87 -4.31
CA MET A 140 -9.26 -6.94 -3.43
C MET A 140 -10.18 -5.82 -2.90
N ALA A 141 -11.13 -5.35 -3.70
CA ALA A 141 -12.10 -4.32 -3.31
C ALA A 141 -13.13 -4.85 -2.31
N ASP A 142 -13.60 -6.09 -2.49
CA ASP A 142 -14.54 -6.79 -1.60
C ASP A 142 -14.03 -6.88 -0.16
N GLN A 143 -12.72 -6.96 0.01
CA GLN A 143 -12.09 -7.02 1.33
C GLN A 143 -11.63 -5.62 1.76
N ALA A 144 -12.41 -4.98 2.64
CA ALA A 144 -12.13 -3.63 3.12
C ALA A 144 -10.69 -3.43 3.64
N LEU A 145 -10.10 -4.45 4.27
CA LEU A 145 -8.72 -4.42 4.75
C LEU A 145 -7.68 -4.39 3.62
N PHE A 146 -7.90 -5.14 2.53
CA PHE A 146 -7.04 -5.11 1.35
C PHE A 146 -7.11 -3.76 0.67
N ALA A 147 -8.32 -3.29 0.38
CA ALA A 147 -8.52 -1.99 -0.24
C ALA A 147 -7.88 -0.86 0.58
N ALA A 148 -8.09 -0.82 1.90
CA ALA A 148 -7.51 0.21 2.77
C ALA A 148 -5.97 0.21 2.73
N LYS A 149 -5.34 -0.96 2.92
CA LYS A 149 -3.87 -1.08 2.90
C LYS A 149 -3.28 -0.71 1.54
N LEU A 150 -3.85 -1.23 0.45
CA LEU A 150 -3.37 -0.95 -0.91
C LEU A 150 -3.51 0.53 -1.27
N LEU A 151 -4.59 1.19 -0.84
CA LEU A 151 -4.78 2.63 -1.03
C LEU A 151 -3.83 3.48 -0.17
N ALA A 152 -3.44 2.99 1.01
CA ALA A 152 -2.35 3.55 1.81
C ALA A 152 -0.96 3.25 1.21
N GLY A 153 -0.90 2.45 0.13
CA GLY A 153 0.34 2.08 -0.53
C GLY A 153 1.13 1.00 0.22
N GLU A 154 0.48 0.25 1.10
CA GLU A 154 0.99 -0.90 1.83
C GLU A 154 0.48 -2.21 1.21
N MET A 155 1.34 -3.23 1.17
CA MET A 155 0.95 -4.54 0.66
C MET A 155 0.38 -5.43 1.78
N PRO A 156 -0.85 -5.95 1.68
CA PRO A 156 -1.40 -6.90 2.65
C PRO A 156 -0.61 -8.21 2.69
N HIS A 157 -0.30 -8.72 3.88
CA HIS A 157 0.43 -10.00 4.04
C HIS A 157 -0.31 -11.21 3.44
N ASN A 158 -1.64 -11.21 3.50
CA ASN A 158 -2.46 -12.30 2.98
C ASN A 158 -2.97 -12.02 1.56
N ILE A 159 -2.33 -11.14 0.79
CA ILE A 159 -2.82 -10.76 -0.55
C ILE A 159 -2.95 -11.96 -1.50
N GLU A 160 -2.14 -13.02 -1.31
CA GLU A 160 -2.24 -14.25 -2.11
C GLU A 160 -3.66 -14.81 -2.10
N SER A 161 -4.43 -14.62 -1.02
CA SER A 161 -5.82 -15.08 -0.97
C SER A 161 -6.70 -14.39 -2.03
N ALA A 162 -6.48 -13.11 -2.33
CA ALA A 162 -7.23 -12.42 -3.39
C ALA A 162 -6.94 -13.05 -4.77
N PHE A 163 -5.68 -13.39 -5.06
CA PHE A 163 -5.32 -14.08 -6.30
C PHE A 163 -5.90 -15.49 -6.35
N ILE A 164 -5.83 -16.24 -5.24
CA ILE A 164 -6.34 -17.61 -5.15
C ILE A 164 -7.87 -17.63 -5.34
N SER A 165 -8.60 -16.67 -4.78
CA SER A 165 -10.05 -16.52 -4.98
C SER A 165 -10.42 -16.32 -6.46
N SER A 166 -9.54 -15.71 -7.25
CA SER A 166 -9.69 -15.55 -8.70
C SER A 166 -9.09 -16.71 -9.52
N GLY A 167 -8.60 -17.77 -8.88
CA GLY A 167 -7.96 -18.92 -9.55
C GLY A 167 -6.56 -18.64 -10.09
N LEU A 168 -5.89 -17.60 -9.60
CA LEU A 168 -4.55 -17.17 -10.01
C LEU A 168 -3.56 -17.30 -8.85
N SER A 169 -2.27 -17.18 -9.16
CA SER A 169 -1.23 -17.08 -8.14
C SER A 169 -0.29 -15.93 -8.45
N LEU A 170 -0.06 -15.09 -7.44
CA LEU A 170 0.88 -13.99 -7.55
C LEU A 170 2.29 -14.50 -7.89
N PHE A 171 2.73 -15.56 -7.23
CA PHE A 171 4.02 -16.19 -7.47
C PHE A 171 3.96 -17.25 -8.59
N PRO A 172 5.08 -17.52 -9.30
CA PRO A 172 5.19 -18.61 -10.26
C PRO A 172 4.82 -19.96 -9.64
N PHE A 173 4.05 -20.77 -10.36
CA PHE A 173 3.73 -22.15 -9.96
C PHE A 173 4.73 -23.15 -10.51
N SER A 174 5.26 -22.87 -11.70
CA SER A 174 6.16 -23.75 -12.43
C SER A 174 7.37 -22.99 -12.94
N LYS A 175 8.45 -23.74 -13.18
CA LYS A 175 9.66 -23.23 -13.84
C LYS A 175 9.40 -22.64 -15.24
N PHE A 176 8.27 -22.97 -15.86
CA PHE A 176 7.89 -22.47 -17.18
C PHE A 176 7.22 -21.08 -17.15
N ASP A 177 6.81 -20.62 -15.96
CA ASP A 177 6.17 -19.31 -15.79
C ASP A 177 7.22 -18.18 -15.66
N ILE A 178 8.50 -18.56 -15.52
CA ILE A 178 9.64 -17.65 -15.43
C ILE A 178 10.47 -17.78 -16.70
N HIS A 179 10.44 -16.74 -17.52
CA HIS A 179 11.28 -16.65 -18.71
C HIS A 179 12.54 -15.87 -18.35
N SER A 180 13.70 -16.49 -18.53
CA SER A 180 14.98 -15.85 -18.29
C SER A 180 15.97 -16.15 -19.40
N HIS A 181 16.76 -15.15 -19.75
CA HIS A 181 17.80 -15.24 -20.75
C HIS A 181 19.08 -14.60 -20.22
N CYS A 182 20.22 -15.16 -20.59
CA CYS A 182 21.52 -14.58 -20.32
C CYS A 182 22.43 -14.86 -21.51
N ASP A 183 23.21 -13.85 -21.91
CA ASP A 183 24.17 -13.90 -23.02
C ASP A 183 25.49 -14.61 -22.66
N CYS A 184 25.58 -15.23 -21.47
CA CYS A 184 26.76 -15.95 -21.03
C CYS A 184 26.96 -17.28 -21.80
N PRO A 185 28.20 -17.80 -21.89
CA PRO A 185 28.49 -19.04 -22.62
C PRO A 185 27.99 -20.32 -21.94
N ASP A 186 27.25 -20.22 -20.84
CA ASP A 186 26.67 -21.37 -20.13
C ASP A 186 25.32 -21.75 -20.77
N PRO A 187 25.18 -22.95 -21.35
CA PRO A 187 23.93 -23.37 -21.99
C PRO A 187 22.82 -23.72 -20.99
N VAL A 188 23.12 -23.77 -19.69
CA VAL A 188 22.15 -24.17 -18.65
C VAL A 188 21.32 -22.97 -18.21
N ASN A 189 19.98 -23.16 -18.18
CA ASN A 189 19.03 -22.19 -17.63
C ASN A 189 18.34 -22.74 -16.37
N PRO A 190 18.41 -22.06 -15.21
CA PRO A 190 19.15 -20.82 -14.94
C PRO A 190 20.65 -21.06 -14.77
N CYS A 191 21.45 -20.18 -15.38
CA CYS A 191 22.89 -20.12 -15.14
C CYS A 191 23.16 -19.40 -13.80
N LYS A 192 24.43 -19.35 -13.37
CA LYS A 192 24.81 -18.65 -12.13
C LYS A 192 24.48 -17.14 -12.13
N HIS A 193 24.48 -16.49 -13.29
CA HIS A 193 24.15 -15.06 -13.41
C HIS A 193 22.64 -14.84 -13.27
N ILE A 194 21.82 -15.64 -13.94
CA ILE A 194 20.35 -15.63 -13.77
C ILE A 194 19.99 -15.92 -12.31
N GLY A 195 20.62 -16.93 -11.71
CA GLY A 195 20.41 -17.23 -10.30
C GLY A 195 20.76 -16.06 -9.37
N ALA A 196 21.76 -15.24 -9.71
CA ALA A 196 22.13 -14.08 -8.90
C ALA A 196 21.04 -12.99 -8.98
N VAL A 197 20.50 -12.76 -10.18
CA VAL A 197 19.35 -11.86 -10.39
C VAL A 197 18.12 -12.35 -9.66
N TYR A 198 17.84 -13.67 -9.66
CA TYR A 198 16.74 -14.25 -8.89
C TYR A 198 16.84 -13.97 -7.39
N TYR A 199 18.02 -14.11 -6.78
CA TYR A 199 18.20 -13.79 -5.36
C TYR A 199 18.08 -12.29 -5.10
N LEU A 200 18.67 -11.46 -5.95
CA LEU A 200 18.59 -10.01 -5.81
C LEU A 200 17.15 -9.51 -5.94
N LEU A 201 16.36 -10.09 -6.85
CA LEU A 201 14.92 -9.83 -6.94
C LEU A 201 14.19 -10.13 -5.62
N GLY A 202 14.54 -11.23 -4.95
CA GLY A 202 14.03 -11.54 -3.62
C GLY A 202 14.25 -10.40 -2.64
N GLU A 203 15.45 -9.83 -2.59
CA GLU A 203 15.71 -8.65 -1.74
C GLU A 203 14.92 -7.41 -2.18
N HIS A 204 14.74 -7.20 -3.48
CA HIS A 204 13.91 -6.10 -3.99
C HIS A 204 12.44 -6.25 -3.56
N PHE A 205 11.87 -7.46 -3.57
CA PHE A 205 10.51 -7.68 -3.09
C PHE A 205 10.34 -7.37 -1.60
N GLY A 206 11.37 -7.60 -0.80
CA GLY A 206 11.35 -7.18 0.60
C GLY A 206 11.43 -5.67 0.77
N ARG A 207 12.08 -4.95 -0.16
CA ARG A 207 12.10 -3.48 -0.12
C ARG A 207 10.80 -2.87 -0.64
N ASP A 208 10.32 -3.34 -1.79
CA ASP A 208 9.08 -2.94 -2.46
C ASP A 208 8.32 -4.16 -3.04
N PRO A 209 7.27 -4.63 -2.37
CA PRO A 209 6.50 -5.79 -2.83
C PRO A 209 5.62 -5.50 -4.06
N PHE A 210 5.35 -4.24 -4.41
CA PHE A 210 4.55 -3.90 -5.60
C PHE A 210 5.25 -4.26 -6.92
N ILE A 211 6.56 -4.51 -6.87
CA ILE A 211 7.32 -5.04 -8.01
C ILE A 211 6.73 -6.38 -8.48
N LEU A 212 6.17 -7.21 -7.57
CA LEU A 212 5.48 -8.45 -7.96
C LEU A 212 4.28 -8.19 -8.89
N PHE A 213 3.49 -7.15 -8.60
CA PHE A 213 2.37 -6.76 -9.46
C PHE A 213 2.87 -6.24 -10.80
N GLN A 214 3.95 -5.46 -10.78
CA GLN A 214 4.57 -4.92 -11.98
C GLN A 214 5.06 -6.05 -12.90
N LEU A 215 5.71 -7.08 -12.36
CA LEU A 215 6.12 -8.27 -13.10
C LEU A 215 4.93 -9.06 -13.66
N ARG A 216 3.77 -9.02 -12.99
CA ARG A 216 2.50 -9.58 -13.47
C ARG A 216 1.72 -8.64 -14.40
N GLY A 217 2.29 -7.49 -14.76
CA GLY A 217 1.75 -6.59 -15.78
C GLY A 217 0.94 -5.39 -15.28
N LYS A 218 0.86 -5.13 -13.97
CA LYS A 218 0.17 -3.95 -13.42
C LYS A 218 1.03 -3.13 -12.47
N SER A 219 1.01 -1.82 -12.66
CA SER A 219 1.68 -0.91 -11.74
C SER A 219 0.84 -0.66 -10.48
N LYS A 220 1.53 -0.29 -9.40
CA LYS A 220 0.90 0.19 -8.15
C LYS A 220 -0.14 1.29 -8.43
N ALA A 221 0.23 2.28 -9.24
CA ALA A 221 -0.66 3.39 -9.59
C ALA A 221 -1.94 2.90 -10.27
N ALA A 222 -1.83 2.00 -11.25
CA ALA A 222 -2.99 1.44 -11.95
C ALA A 222 -3.94 0.70 -11.00
N ILE A 223 -3.39 -0.14 -10.10
CA ILE A 223 -4.20 -0.89 -9.13
C ILE A 223 -4.89 0.05 -8.15
N THR A 224 -4.17 1.01 -7.58
CA THR A 224 -4.77 1.98 -6.64
C THR A 224 -5.84 2.84 -7.31
N GLN A 225 -5.66 3.21 -8.58
CA GLN A 225 -6.66 3.96 -9.34
C GLN A 225 -7.92 3.12 -9.58
N GLN A 226 -7.79 1.88 -10.03
CA GLN A 226 -8.92 0.97 -10.26
C GLN A 226 -9.66 0.67 -8.94
N LEU A 227 -8.95 0.46 -7.83
CA LEU A 227 -9.56 0.31 -6.50
C LEU A 227 -10.36 1.54 -6.06
N ARG A 228 -9.85 2.76 -6.31
CA ARG A 228 -10.60 3.99 -6.02
C ARG A 228 -11.88 4.06 -6.84
N GLN A 229 -11.82 3.69 -8.12
CA GLN A 229 -12.99 3.70 -9.00
C GLN A 229 -14.07 2.75 -8.50
N LEU A 230 -13.72 1.50 -8.19
CA LEU A 230 -14.67 0.51 -7.68
C LEU A 230 -15.35 0.96 -6.38
N ARG A 231 -14.58 1.49 -5.42
CA ARG A 231 -15.15 2.00 -4.17
C ARG A 231 -15.99 3.27 -4.32
N SER A 232 -15.67 4.09 -5.32
CA SER A 232 -16.48 5.29 -5.62
C SER A 232 -17.80 4.92 -6.31
N SER A 233 -17.84 3.82 -7.07
CA SER A 233 -19.07 3.28 -7.67
C SER A 233 -19.92 2.45 -6.69
N GLU A 234 -19.29 1.88 -5.66
CA GLU A 234 -19.97 1.16 -4.58
C GLU A 234 -20.39 2.05 -3.41
N GLU A 235 -20.06 3.35 -3.41
CA GLU A 235 -20.75 4.29 -2.54
C GLU A 235 -22.24 4.06 -2.75
N PRO A 236 -22.95 3.58 -1.71
CA PRO A 236 -24.38 3.49 -1.83
C PRO A 236 -24.82 4.92 -2.10
N THR A 237 -25.56 5.12 -3.18
CA THR A 237 -26.66 6.07 -3.19
C THR A 237 -27.72 5.71 -2.12
N GLY A 238 -27.40 4.86 -1.15
CA GLY A 238 -27.81 5.08 0.22
C GLY A 238 -27.23 6.39 0.72
N GLN A 239 -27.94 7.48 0.44
CA GLN A 239 -28.27 8.39 1.52
C GLN A 239 -28.47 7.51 2.77
N LEU A 240 -27.54 7.59 3.75
CA LEU A 240 -27.93 7.46 5.15
C LEU A 240 -29.30 8.10 5.21
N PRO A 241 -30.39 7.40 5.62
CA PRO A 241 -31.71 7.99 5.64
C PRO A 241 -31.54 9.35 6.27
N GLN A 242 -31.56 10.40 5.44
CA GLN A 242 -31.61 11.73 5.97
C GLN A 242 -32.95 11.64 6.66
N PRO A 243 -32.99 11.70 8.02
CA PRO A 243 -34.27 11.80 8.67
C PRO A 243 -34.99 12.90 7.91
N PRO A 244 -36.26 12.67 7.50
CA PRO A 244 -36.97 13.66 6.71
C PRO A 244 -36.67 14.99 7.38
N ILE A 245 -36.22 15.98 6.60
CA ILE A 245 -36.10 17.36 7.05
C ILE A 245 -37.54 17.86 7.22
N SER A 246 -38.28 17.20 8.11
CA SER A 246 -39.32 17.79 8.89
C SER A 246 -38.60 18.85 9.69
N GLU A 247 -39.15 20.06 9.68
CA GLU A 247 -38.78 21.14 10.58
C GLU A 247 -38.81 20.59 12.01
N ALA A 248 -37.73 19.94 12.43
CA ALA A 248 -37.56 19.45 13.76
C ALA A 248 -37.49 20.72 14.59
N LYS A 249 -38.55 20.99 15.36
CA LYS A 249 -38.44 21.82 16.55
C LYS A 249 -37.12 21.39 17.22
N PRO A 250 -36.19 22.31 17.50
CA PRO A 250 -34.95 21.92 18.13
C PRO A 250 -35.32 21.14 19.40
N LEU A 251 -34.94 19.86 19.45
CA LEU A 251 -35.09 19.01 20.64
C LEU A 251 -34.26 19.55 21.82
N TYR A 252 -33.50 20.62 21.57
CA TYR A 252 -32.71 21.33 22.54
C TYR A 252 -33.07 22.83 22.50
N SER A 253 -33.93 23.23 23.43
CA SER A 253 -33.95 24.61 23.91
C SER A 253 -32.76 24.78 24.87
N PRO A 254 -31.90 25.80 24.68
CA PRO A 254 -30.85 26.11 25.65
C PRO A 254 -31.49 26.21 27.05
N PRO A 255 -30.97 25.50 28.06
CA PRO A 255 -31.54 25.56 29.39
C PRO A 255 -31.46 27.00 29.90
N GLU A 256 -32.56 27.51 30.47
CA GLU A 256 -32.52 28.78 31.17
C GLU A 256 -31.59 28.64 32.38
N ILE A 257 -30.39 29.22 32.27
CA ILE A 257 -29.31 29.06 33.27
C ILE A 257 -29.79 29.47 34.67
N GLY A 258 -30.68 30.47 34.75
CA GLY A 258 -31.27 30.93 36.02
C GLY A 258 -32.23 29.94 36.69
N ARG A 259 -32.75 28.95 35.95
CA ARG A 259 -33.63 27.89 36.46
C ARG A 259 -33.02 26.50 36.34
N PHE A 260 -31.72 26.42 36.04
CA PHE A 260 -31.01 25.16 35.83
C PHE A 260 -31.07 24.25 37.07
N TRP A 261 -31.12 24.85 38.27
CA TRP A 261 -31.23 24.14 39.55
C TRP A 261 -32.67 23.97 40.06
N ASP A 262 -33.67 24.45 39.32
CA ASP A 262 -35.09 24.27 39.66
C ASP A 262 -35.55 22.88 39.20
N TYR A 263 -35.51 21.91 40.10
CA TYR A 263 -35.99 20.56 39.84
C TYR A 263 -37.53 20.54 39.80
N THR A 264 -38.12 20.38 38.62
CA THR A 264 -39.59 20.27 38.47
C THR A 264 -40.11 18.85 38.71
N ALA A 265 -39.22 17.87 38.87
CA ALA A 265 -39.55 16.50 39.22
C ALA A 265 -38.57 16.00 40.29
N SER A 266 -39.06 15.18 41.22
CA SER A 266 -38.21 14.50 42.20
C SER A 266 -37.27 13.55 41.47
N LEU A 267 -35.97 13.64 41.78
CA LEU A 267 -34.98 12.68 41.27
C LEU A 267 -35.37 11.25 41.67
N ASP A 268 -35.24 10.33 40.73
CA ASP A 268 -35.49 8.91 40.96
C ASP A 268 -34.44 8.37 41.92
N ALA A 269 -34.87 7.99 43.13
CA ALA A 269 -33.99 7.51 44.18
C ALA A 269 -33.21 6.24 43.78
N THR A 270 -33.68 5.52 42.76
CA THR A 270 -33.02 4.31 42.24
C THR A 270 -31.71 4.63 41.51
N LEU A 271 -31.54 5.86 41.01
CA LEU A 271 -30.29 6.34 40.39
C LEU A 271 -29.28 6.87 41.43
N MET A 272 -29.72 7.07 42.67
CA MET A 272 -28.86 7.32 43.82
C MET A 272 -28.72 6.04 44.63
N ASN A 273 -27.88 5.11 44.15
CA ASN A 273 -27.30 4.10 45.04
C ASN A 273 -25.85 4.50 45.35
N PRO A 274 -25.60 5.40 46.31
CA PRO A 274 -24.28 5.52 46.89
C PRO A 274 -24.10 4.31 47.81
N GLU A 275 -23.85 3.13 47.23
CA GLU A 275 -23.11 2.13 47.97
C GLU A 275 -21.73 2.75 48.22
N SER A 276 -21.59 3.34 49.40
CA SER A 276 -20.31 3.78 49.94
C SER A 276 -19.42 2.55 50.01
N ARG A 277 -18.63 2.37 48.96
CA ARG A 277 -17.56 1.38 48.94
C ARG A 277 -16.57 1.83 50.00
N ASP A 278 -16.48 1.09 51.10
CA ASP A 278 -15.47 1.28 52.15
C ASP A 278 -14.09 1.03 51.54
N GLY A 279 -13.56 2.07 50.91
CA GLY A 279 -12.27 2.11 50.27
C GLY A 279 -11.91 3.56 50.09
N SER A 280 -10.94 4.04 50.86
CA SER A 280 -10.39 5.40 50.82
C SER A 280 -9.62 5.69 49.53
N GLU A 281 -10.09 5.22 48.39
CA GLU A 281 -9.59 5.57 47.07
C GLU A 281 -10.53 6.63 46.53
N GLN A 282 -10.13 7.89 46.68
CA GLN A 282 -10.85 9.06 46.18
C GLN A 282 -11.22 8.81 44.71
N ILE A 283 -12.50 8.78 44.37
CA ILE A 283 -13.01 8.53 43.00
C ILE A 283 -12.31 9.43 41.95
N LEU A 284 -11.85 10.60 42.38
CA LEU A 284 -11.08 11.53 41.56
C LEU A 284 -9.71 11.01 41.11
N SER A 285 -9.13 10.03 41.83
CA SER A 285 -7.86 9.38 41.48
C SER A 285 -7.99 8.36 40.33
N LEU A 286 -9.20 7.83 40.10
CA LEU A 286 -9.52 6.97 38.94
C LEU A 286 -9.60 7.73 37.62
N LEU A 287 -9.86 9.04 37.65
CA LEU A 287 -9.94 9.88 36.46
C LEU A 287 -8.56 10.17 35.84
N GLY A 288 -7.48 9.76 36.52
CA GLY A 288 -6.11 10.07 36.12
C GLY A 288 -5.78 11.56 36.26
N PRO A 289 -4.52 11.94 36.04
CA PRO A 289 -4.14 13.35 36.01
C PRO A 289 -4.84 14.06 34.86
N ILE A 290 -5.50 15.18 35.17
CA ILE A 290 -6.09 16.07 34.15
C ILE A 290 -4.97 16.46 33.18
N PRO A 291 -5.14 16.28 31.86
CA PRO A 291 -4.10 16.57 30.87
C PRO A 291 -4.00 18.09 30.63
N LEU A 292 -3.77 18.86 31.69
CA LEU A 292 -3.25 20.21 31.57
C LEU A 292 -1.74 20.06 31.44
N THR A 293 -1.21 20.41 30.28
CA THR A 293 0.21 20.35 29.97
C THR A 293 0.98 21.24 30.94
N THR A 294 1.47 20.66 32.04
CA THR A 294 2.51 21.26 32.88
C THR A 294 3.85 20.77 32.35
N SER A 295 4.15 21.12 31.11
CA SER A 295 5.48 20.92 30.55
C SER A 295 6.34 22.10 30.94
N GLY A 296 7.30 21.83 31.83
CA GLY A 296 8.42 22.71 32.08
C GLY A 296 9.18 23.01 30.79
N SER A 297 9.68 24.25 30.73
CA SER A 297 10.77 24.73 29.89
C SER A 297 10.59 24.61 28.37
N SER A 298 9.87 25.59 27.80
CA SER A 298 10.47 26.44 26.76
C SER A 298 9.71 27.76 26.68
N SER A 299 10.43 28.83 26.40
CA SER A 299 10.03 30.24 26.47
C SER A 299 8.70 30.56 25.79
N TYR A 300 7.64 30.72 26.57
CA TYR A 300 6.45 31.48 26.17
C TYR A 300 6.59 32.90 26.72
N SER A 301 6.48 33.89 25.84
CA SER A 301 6.57 35.30 26.19
C SER A 301 5.60 35.63 27.33
N LEU A 302 6.08 36.27 28.39
CA LEU A 302 5.24 36.77 29.49
C LEU A 302 4.06 37.64 29.01
N GLN A 303 4.12 38.16 27.78
CA GLN A 303 3.05 38.90 27.12
C GLN A 303 1.79 38.06 26.83
N THR A 304 1.92 36.77 26.50
CA THR A 304 0.76 35.91 26.18
C THR A 304 0.02 35.46 27.43
N ILE A 305 0.72 35.20 28.53
CA ILE A 305 0.10 34.86 29.84
C ILE A 305 -0.57 36.09 30.45
N GLN A 306 0.04 37.27 30.31
CA GLN A 306 -0.59 38.52 30.76
C GLN A 306 -1.84 38.83 29.92
N GLY A 307 -1.82 38.53 28.62
CA GLY A 307 -2.97 38.70 27.74
C GLY A 307 -4.16 37.83 28.13
N THR A 308 -3.92 36.56 28.43
CA THR A 308 -4.98 35.64 28.85
C THR A 308 -5.54 36.00 30.22
N MET A 309 -4.69 36.34 31.20
CA MET A 309 -5.16 36.77 32.52
C MET A 309 -5.96 38.09 32.46
N ASN A 310 -5.52 39.07 31.66
CA ASN A 310 -6.25 40.32 31.46
C ASN A 310 -7.61 40.10 30.75
N SER A 311 -7.74 39.04 29.96
CA SER A 311 -8.99 38.68 29.29
C SER A 311 -9.99 38.08 30.30
N VAL A 312 -9.49 37.21 31.17
CA VAL A 312 -10.29 36.61 32.26
C VAL A 312 -10.73 37.68 33.26
N GLU A 313 -9.85 38.62 33.60
CA GLU A 313 -10.16 39.70 34.52
C GLU A 313 -11.23 40.65 33.96
N ARG A 314 -11.22 40.93 32.65
CA ARG A 314 -12.29 41.70 31.99
C ARG A 314 -13.63 40.99 31.99
N ILE A 315 -13.64 39.68 31.75
CA ILE A 315 -14.88 38.88 31.81
C ILE A 315 -15.44 38.90 33.23
N TYR A 316 -14.57 38.75 34.24
CA TYR A 316 -14.98 38.79 35.64
C TYR A 316 -15.52 40.17 36.06
N GLN A 317 -14.88 41.26 35.63
CA GLN A 317 -15.37 42.62 35.89
C GLN A 317 -16.72 42.88 35.19
N ALA A 318 -16.88 42.48 33.93
CA ALA A 318 -18.14 42.63 33.21
C ALA A 318 -19.29 41.84 33.88
N LEU A 319 -19.01 40.63 34.37
CA LEU A 319 -20.00 39.85 35.12
C LEU A 319 -20.31 40.47 36.49
N ARG A 320 -19.30 41.01 37.18
CA ARG A 320 -19.50 41.72 38.45
C ARG A 320 -20.37 42.95 38.27
N ASP A 321 -20.10 43.78 37.26
CA ASP A 321 -20.87 44.99 36.99
C ASP A 321 -22.30 44.66 36.54
N TYR A 322 -22.47 43.58 35.78
CA TYR A 322 -23.80 43.08 35.41
C TYR A 322 -24.62 42.64 36.63
N VAL A 323 -24.00 41.92 37.58
CA VAL A 323 -24.67 41.50 38.83
C VAL A 323 -25.02 42.70 39.71
N ILE A 324 -24.11 43.68 39.84
CA ILE A 324 -24.38 44.91 40.62
C ILE A 324 -25.54 45.71 39.98
N ASN A 325 -25.58 45.83 38.66
CA ASN A 325 -26.65 46.55 37.97
C ASN A 325 -28.02 45.85 38.13
N LEU A 326 -28.04 44.51 38.12
CA LEU A 326 -29.26 43.74 38.39
C LEU A 326 -29.78 43.92 39.82
N GLU A 327 -28.90 44.09 40.81
CA GLU A 327 -29.29 44.39 42.19
C GLU A 327 -29.83 45.83 42.33
N THR A 328 -29.23 46.81 41.63
CA THR A 328 -29.72 48.20 41.66
C THR A 328 -31.06 48.41 40.94
N GLU A 329 -31.38 47.60 39.91
CA GLU A 329 -32.68 47.63 39.24
C GLU A 329 -33.79 46.94 40.05
N ALA A 330 -33.42 46.02 40.95
CA ALA A 330 -34.35 45.36 41.86
C ALA A 330 -34.76 46.27 43.05
N ASP A 331 -33.86 47.14 43.52
CA ASP A 331 -34.12 48.08 44.63
C ASP A 331 -34.82 49.39 44.18
N ALA A 332 -34.92 49.66 42.88
CA ALA A 332 -35.56 50.85 42.31
C ALA A 332 -37.05 50.67 41.96
N LYS A 333 -37.66 49.54 42.32
CA LYS A 333 -39.05 49.16 41.97
C LYS A 333 -39.92 48.97 43.18
#